data_AF-A0AB36JQD5-F1
#
_entry.id   AF-A0AB36JQD5-F1
#
_cell.length_a   1.000
_cell.length_b   1.000
_cell.length_c   1.000
_cell.angle_alpha   90.00
_cell.angle_beta   90.00
_cell.angle_gamma   90.00
#
_symmetry.space_group_name_H-M   'P 1'
#
loop_
_entity.id
_entity.type
_entity.pdbx_description
1 polymer ?
#
loop_
_entity_poly.entity_id
_entity_poly.type
_entity_poly.pdbx_seq_one_letter_code
_entity_poly.pdbx_strand_id
1 'polypeptide(L)'
;MIDVSQGDSRILEDLLGLHPGDLGDSPVIIDIPKESIHNLKVPSGNEKSAFDGYWKPGGRTYPGNMPEAVIDEVPWGEYTFRPLGGN
;
A
#
# COMPACT_ATOMS: atom_id res chain seq x y z
N MET A 1 7.18 -7.31 3.97
CA MET A 1 7.30 -6.72 2.61
C MET A 1 8.57 -5.91 2.51
N ILE A 2 8.76 -4.89 3.36
CA ILE A 2 10.00 -4.10 3.41
C ILE A 2 11.23 -4.96 3.70
N ASP A 3 11.15 -5.91 4.64
CA ASP A 3 12.25 -6.84 4.91
C ASP A 3 12.58 -7.76 3.73
N VAL A 4 11.61 -8.02 2.85
CA VAL A 4 11.82 -8.86 1.66
C VAL A 4 12.42 -8.05 0.54
N SER A 5 11.92 -6.83 0.31
CA SER A 5 12.44 -5.94 -0.72
C SER A 5 13.77 -5.27 -0.32
N GLN A 6 14.14 -5.28 0.96
CA GLN A 6 15.31 -4.56 1.48
C GLN A 6 15.31 -3.06 1.11
N GLY A 7 14.11 -2.48 0.90
CA GLY A 7 13.96 -1.11 0.44
C GLY A 7 14.12 -0.89 -1.06
N ASP A 8 14.30 -1.95 -1.86
CA ASP A 8 14.30 -1.86 -3.33
C ASP A 8 12.88 -1.61 -3.85
N SER A 9 12.67 -0.50 -4.56
CA SER A 9 11.37 -0.13 -5.10
C SER A 9 10.89 -1.07 -6.21
N ARG A 10 11.79 -1.65 -7.00
CA ARG A 10 11.44 -2.55 -8.11
C ARG A 10 10.95 -3.90 -7.58
N ILE A 11 11.60 -4.42 -6.54
CA ILE A 11 11.10 -5.63 -5.86
C ILE A 11 9.76 -5.34 -5.18
N LEU A 12 9.57 -4.14 -4.62
CA LEU A 12 8.31 -3.76 -3.99
C LEU A 12 7.17 -3.64 -5.02
N GLU A 13 7.44 -3.08 -6.20
CA GLU A 13 6.50 -3.02 -7.33
C GLU A 13 6.03 -4.42 -7.70
N ASP A 14 6.95 -5.37 -7.90
CA ASP A 14 6.60 -6.76 -8.23
C ASP A 14 5.76 -7.42 -7.12
N LEU A 15 6.13 -7.25 -5.85
CA LEU A 15 5.39 -7.77 -4.70
C LEU A 15 3.98 -7.18 -4.59
N LEU A 16 3.78 -5.94 -5.00
CA LEU A 16 2.47 -5.30 -4.98
C LEU A 16 1.67 -5.60 -6.25
N GLY A 17 2.31 -6.05 -7.32
CA GLY A 17 1.69 -6.25 -8.63
C GLY A 17 1.59 -4.97 -9.44
N LEU A 18 2.53 -4.04 -9.23
CA LEU A 18 2.65 -2.81 -9.98
C LEU A 18 3.57 -3.02 -11.19
N HIS A 19 3.53 -2.08 -12.15
CA HIS A 19 4.51 -2.07 -13.22
C HIS A 19 5.84 -1.46 -12.75
N PRO A 20 6.97 -1.86 -13.36
CA PRO A 20 8.25 -1.24 -13.09
C PRO A 20 8.22 0.27 -13.31
N GLY A 21 8.54 1.05 -12.28
CA GLY A 21 8.53 2.51 -12.32
C GLY A 21 7.29 3.17 -11.69
N ASP A 22 6.23 2.42 -11.37
CA ASP A 22 5.01 2.98 -10.79
C ASP A 22 5.25 3.70 -9.45
N LEU A 23 6.22 3.25 -8.64
CA LEU A 23 6.63 3.90 -7.39
C LEU A 23 7.69 5.00 -7.60
N GLY A 24 8.18 5.17 -8.83
CA GLY A 24 9.26 6.09 -9.16
C GLY A 24 10.60 5.69 -8.55
N ASP A 25 11.47 6.67 -8.33
CA ASP A 25 12.85 6.46 -7.87
C ASP A 25 13.07 6.81 -6.40
N SER A 26 12.10 7.43 -5.74
CA SER A 26 12.19 7.83 -4.34
C SER A 26 10.83 7.75 -3.63
N PRO A 27 10.23 6.55 -3.55
CA PRO A 27 8.97 6.36 -2.85
C PRO A 27 9.11 6.59 -1.34
N VAL A 28 7.98 6.89 -0.71
CA VAL A 28 7.86 7.02 0.75
C VAL A 28 6.96 5.93 1.31
N ILE A 29 7.23 5.53 2.55
CA ILE A 29 6.34 4.70 3.35
C ILE A 29 5.51 5.64 4.24
N ILE A 30 4.21 5.38 4.33
CA ILE A 30 3.33 6.01 5.31
C ILE A 30 3.13 5.01 6.46
N ASP A 31 3.57 5.41 7.66
CA ASP A 31 3.40 4.63 8.88
C ASP A 31 2.23 5.23 9.70
N ILE A 32 1.17 4.44 9.86
CA ILE A 32 -0.07 4.83 10.56
C ILE A 32 -0.11 4.11 11.93
N PRO A 33 -0.17 4.84 13.05
CA PRO A 33 -0.38 4.27 14.38
C PRO A 33 -1.71 3.51 14.45
N LYS A 34 -1.75 2.43 15.24
CA LYS A 34 -2.92 1.55 15.32
C LYS A 34 -4.17 2.29 15.82
N GLU A 35 -3.98 3.23 16.73
CA GLU A 35 -5.02 4.08 17.32
C GLU A 35 -5.71 4.99 16.30
N SER A 36 -5.02 5.33 15.20
CA SER A 36 -5.55 6.15 14.10
C SER A 36 -6.20 5.32 12.99
N ILE A 37 -6.22 3.99 13.13
CA ILE A 37 -6.91 3.09 12.19
C ILE A 37 -8.37 2.94 12.59
N HIS A 38 -9.27 3.44 11.75
CA HIS A 38 -10.71 3.36 11.94
C HIS A 38 -11.41 2.68 10.75
N ASN A 39 -12.48 1.93 11.04
CA ASN A 39 -13.32 1.23 10.05
C ASN A 39 -12.55 0.32 9.07
N LEU A 40 -11.55 -0.41 9.59
CA LEU A 40 -10.80 -1.41 8.82
C LEU A 40 -11.73 -2.46 8.19
N LYS A 41 -11.67 -2.61 6.87
CA LYS A 41 -12.49 -3.53 6.10
C LYS A 41 -11.75 -4.08 4.88
N VAL A 42 -12.21 -5.23 4.39
CA VAL A 42 -11.81 -5.74 3.07
C VAL A 42 -12.42 -4.84 2.00
N PRO A 43 -11.67 -4.42 0.96
CA PRO A 43 -12.21 -3.57 -0.10
C PRO A 43 -13.33 -4.28 -0.86
N SER A 44 -14.36 -3.53 -1.23
CA SER A 44 -15.53 -4.02 -1.96
C SER A 44 -15.44 -3.82 -3.48
N GLY A 45 -14.51 -2.98 -3.93
CA GLY A 45 -14.37 -2.56 -5.33
C GLY A 45 -15.23 -1.35 -5.69
N ASN A 46 -16.06 -0.87 -4.75
CA ASN A 46 -16.84 0.38 -4.91
C ASN A 46 -16.13 1.59 -4.30
N GLU A 47 -14.95 1.41 -3.72
CA GLU A 47 -14.16 2.51 -3.18
C GLU A 47 -13.64 3.41 -4.30
N LYS A 48 -13.47 4.70 -3.98
CA LYS A 48 -12.74 5.60 -4.88
C LYS A 48 -11.34 5.04 -5.11
N SER A 49 -10.89 5.09 -6.37
CA SER A 49 -9.59 4.53 -6.79
C SER A 49 -9.51 3.00 -6.81
N ALA A 50 -10.63 2.28 -6.70
CA ALA A 50 -10.67 0.88 -7.13
C ALA A 50 -10.56 0.81 -8.66
N PHE A 51 -9.33 0.66 -9.16
CA PHE A 51 -9.05 0.62 -10.60
C PHE A 51 -9.38 -0.75 -11.20
N ASP A 52 -10.09 -0.74 -12.32
CA ASP A 52 -10.34 -1.96 -13.08
C ASP A 52 -9.02 -2.60 -13.53
N GLY A 53 -8.95 -3.93 -13.45
CA GLY A 53 -7.73 -4.70 -13.69
C GLY A 53 -6.82 -4.90 -12.47
N TYR A 54 -6.72 -3.93 -11.56
CA TYR A 54 -5.85 -4.04 -10.36
C TYR A 54 -6.59 -4.55 -9.12
N TRP A 55 -7.84 -4.12 -8.92
CA TRP A 55 -8.63 -4.62 -7.81
C TRP A 55 -9.29 -5.97 -8.16
N LYS A 56 -9.27 -6.91 -7.21
CA LYS A 56 -9.98 -8.20 -7.27
C LYS A 56 -10.60 -8.51 -5.90
N PRO A 57 -11.75 -9.23 -5.86
CA PRO A 57 -12.30 -9.73 -4.60
C PRO A 57 -11.28 -10.60 -3.86
N GLY A 58 -11.21 -10.47 -2.52
CA GLY A 58 -10.36 -11.31 -1.67
C GLY A 58 -9.44 -10.55 -0.70
N GLY A 59 -9.39 -9.22 -0.78
CA GLY A 59 -8.57 -8.40 0.12
C GLY A 59 -7.07 -8.61 -0.11
N ARG A 60 -6.69 -8.72 -1.38
CA ARG A 60 -5.30 -8.89 -1.79
C ARG A 60 -5.02 -8.11 -3.07
N THR A 61 -3.84 -7.51 -3.16
CA THR A 61 -3.37 -6.87 -4.38
C THR A 61 -3.26 -7.89 -5.51
N TYR A 62 -3.42 -7.43 -6.74
CA TYR A 62 -3.28 -8.27 -7.93
C TYR A 62 -2.35 -7.60 -8.95
N PRO A 63 -1.39 -8.34 -9.53
CA PRO A 63 -1.05 -9.76 -9.30
C PRO A 63 -0.18 -10.05 -8.05
N GLY A 64 0.25 -9.04 -7.29
CA GLY A 64 1.25 -9.19 -6.22
C GLY A 64 0.83 -10.03 -5.00
N ASN A 65 -0.46 -10.29 -4.85
CA ASN A 65 -1.03 -11.17 -3.82
C ASN A 65 -0.68 -10.73 -2.39
N MET A 66 -0.48 -9.43 -2.12
CA MET A 66 -0.26 -8.89 -0.77
C MET A 66 -1.57 -8.51 -0.10
N PRO A 67 -1.72 -8.62 1.24
CA PRO A 67 -2.93 -8.21 1.91
C PRO A 67 -3.29 -6.74 1.62
N GLU A 68 -4.55 -6.49 1.32
CA GLU A 68 -5.11 -5.17 1.02
C GLU A 68 -6.33 -4.90 1.88
N ALA A 69 -6.44 -3.68 2.40
CA ALA A 69 -7.55 -3.24 3.23
C ALA A 69 -7.88 -1.77 2.98
N VAL A 70 -9.09 -1.37 3.37
CA VAL A 70 -9.56 0.02 3.35
C VAL A 70 -9.81 0.44 4.79
N ILE A 71 -9.44 1.68 5.09
CA ILE A 71 -9.69 2.36 6.37
C ILE A 71 -10.32 3.71 6.06
N ASP A 72 -10.82 4.39 7.09
CA ASP A 72 -11.14 5.81 6.96
C ASP A 72 -9.88 6.62 6.68
N GLU A 73 -10.05 7.79 6.06
CA GLU A 73 -8.95 8.73 5.85
C GLU A 73 -8.31 9.13 7.18
N VAL A 74 -6.99 8.99 7.28
CA VAL A 74 -6.23 9.36 8.47
C VAL A 74 -5.92 10.86 8.41
N PRO A 75 -6.30 11.66 9.44
CA PRO A 75 -6.02 13.09 9.46
C PRO A 75 -4.52 13.41 9.35
N TRP A 76 -4.22 14.58 8.79
CA TRP A 76 -2.84 15.09 8.78
C TRP A 76 -2.31 15.25 10.21
N GLY A 77 -1.09 14.75 10.44
CA GLY A 77 -0.45 14.74 11.75
C GLY A 77 -0.72 13.46 12.57
N GLU A 78 -1.64 12.60 12.12
CA GLU A 78 -1.91 11.29 12.74
C GLU A 78 -1.18 10.12 12.05
N TYR A 79 -0.30 10.43 11.09
CA TYR A 79 0.59 9.47 10.47
C TYR A 79 1.96 10.11 10.27
N THR A 80 2.96 9.26 10.08
CA THR A 80 4.31 9.68 9.71
C THR A 80 4.66 9.16 8.33
N PHE A 81 5.64 9.78 7.67
CA PHE A 81 6.18 9.27 6.42
C PHE A 81 7.70 9.30 6.45
N ARG A 82 8.32 8.35 5.76
CA ARG A 82 9.78 8.22 5.66
C ARG A 82 10.19 7.67 4.29
N PRO A 83 11.42 7.94 3.82
CA PRO A 83 11.93 7.35 2.59
C PRO A 83 11.92 5.81 2.66
N LEU A 84 11.59 5.15 1.55
CA LEU A 84 11.78 3.70 1.42
C LEU A 84 13.27 3.38 1.57
N GLY A 85 13.62 2.47 2.50
CA GLY A 85 15.00 2.08 2.77
C GLY A 85 15.82 3.06 3.64
N GLY A 86 15.22 4.15 4.12
CA GLY A 86 15.83 4.99 5.16
C GLY A 86 15.69 4.36 6.54
N ASN A 87 16.82 4.13 7.22
CA ASN A 87 16.88 3.90 8.66
C ASN A 87 16.79 5.23 9.41
#